data_AF-A0A3M2GLL0-F1
#
_entry.id   AF-A0A3M2GLL0-F1
#
_cell.length_a   1.000
_cell.length_b   1.000
_cell.length_c   1.000
_cell.angle_alpha   90.00
_cell.angle_beta   90.00
_cell.angle_gamma   90.00
#
_symmetry.space_group_name_H-M   'P 1'
#
loop_
_entity.id
_entity.type
_entity.pdbx_description
1 polymer ?
#
loop_
_entity_poly.entity_id
_entity_poly.type
_entity_poly.pdbx_seq_one_letter_code
_entity_poly.pdbx_strand_id
1 'polypeptide(L)'
;MASQGYNNPSSATNANTGQPWTDISLVTAPDGRYATNSFSTSVSSQRIKVSGFGFNLPSDATVTGMELIIRAKEGTGDPVAFSEVQITLRSGVQTSSRHNDYGELATVDTDYVFGGPGDLWGETSVSVTDVNNSTFGARIRMTVNGSVGGNTASVDWIGLRVYYVTPGTTVKHVTGAVKANPGRSRFVRLSEVF
;
A
#
# COMPACT_ATOMS: atom_id res chain seq x y z
N MET A 1 -4.67 6.40 15.59
CA MET A 1 -4.59 5.86 14.22
C MET A 1 -3.57 4.73 14.25
N ALA A 2 -3.96 3.54 13.83
CA ALA A 2 -3.10 2.37 13.72
C ALA A 2 -2.65 2.19 12.27
N SER A 3 -1.61 1.39 12.04
CA SER A 3 -1.19 1.00 10.70
C SER A 3 -0.68 -0.44 10.67
N GLN A 4 -0.75 -1.06 9.50
CA GLN A 4 -0.06 -2.31 9.18
C GLN A 4 0.80 -2.05 7.93
N GLY A 5 2.09 -2.37 7.95
CA GLY A 5 2.97 -2.17 6.79
C GLY A 5 4.46 -2.33 7.13
N TYR A 6 5.41 -2.05 6.23
CA TYR A 6 5.27 -2.22 4.80
C TYR A 6 5.25 -3.72 4.52
N ASN A 7 4.08 -4.24 4.15
CA ASN A 7 3.98 -5.64 3.83
C ASN A 7 4.57 -5.89 2.44
N ASN A 8 5.20 -7.04 2.29
CA ASN A 8 5.71 -7.52 1.02
C ASN A 8 4.59 -8.18 0.20
N PRO A 9 4.51 -7.95 -1.12
CA PRO A 9 3.61 -8.71 -1.97
C PRO A 9 4.14 -10.13 -2.14
N SER A 10 3.25 -11.11 -2.25
CA SER A 10 3.64 -12.50 -2.51
C SER A 10 3.67 -12.85 -3.99
N SER A 11 3.28 -11.92 -4.87
CA SER A 11 3.18 -12.13 -6.31
C SER A 11 3.43 -10.84 -7.08
N ALA A 12 4.08 -10.96 -8.23
CA ALA A 12 4.32 -9.89 -9.18
C ALA A 12 4.20 -10.42 -10.62
N THR A 13 3.48 -9.70 -11.49
CA THR A 13 3.31 -10.09 -12.89
C THR A 13 3.39 -8.91 -13.85
N ASN A 14 3.85 -9.21 -15.07
CA ASN A 14 3.82 -8.28 -16.19
C ASN A 14 2.39 -8.18 -16.71
N ALA A 15 1.88 -6.96 -16.90
CA ALA A 15 0.52 -6.74 -17.37
C ALA A 15 0.43 -5.66 -18.46
N ASN A 16 -0.53 -5.86 -19.38
CA ASN A 16 -0.86 -4.96 -20.50
C ASN A 16 0.29 -4.81 -21.53
N THR A 17 0.28 -3.71 -22.29
CA THR A 17 1.22 -3.42 -23.37
C THR A 17 2.41 -2.58 -22.90
N GLY A 18 3.54 -2.74 -23.57
CA GLY A 18 4.80 -2.05 -23.26
C GLY A 18 5.99 -3.02 -23.28
N GLN A 19 7.16 -2.54 -22.90
CA GLN A 19 8.36 -3.37 -22.74
C GLN A 19 8.23 -4.24 -21.47
N PRO A 20 8.35 -5.58 -21.53
CA PRO A 20 8.22 -6.44 -20.37
C PRO A 20 9.38 -6.24 -19.38
N TRP A 21 9.09 -6.40 -18.09
CA TRP A 21 10.11 -6.50 -17.05
C TRP A 21 10.73 -7.89 -17.03
N THR A 22 12.06 -7.94 -16.90
CA THR A 22 12.81 -9.17 -16.62
C THR A 22 12.88 -9.39 -15.12
N ASP A 23 12.82 -10.65 -14.68
CA ASP A 23 12.88 -11.05 -13.27
C ASP A 23 11.86 -10.34 -12.36
N ILE A 24 10.64 -10.14 -12.87
CA ILE A 24 9.60 -9.36 -12.20
C ILE A 24 9.25 -9.84 -10.78
N SER A 25 9.47 -11.12 -10.46
CA SER A 25 9.22 -11.65 -9.11
C SER A 25 10.18 -11.08 -8.04
N LEU A 26 11.30 -10.46 -8.43
CA LEU A 26 12.27 -9.91 -7.49
C LEU A 26 11.76 -8.69 -6.74
N VAL A 27 10.74 -7.98 -7.26
CA VAL A 27 10.14 -6.80 -6.59
C VAL A 27 9.42 -7.12 -5.27
N THR A 28 9.37 -8.39 -4.87
CA THR A 28 8.60 -8.87 -3.72
C THR A 28 9.34 -8.76 -2.39
N ALA A 29 10.64 -8.47 -2.39
CA ALA A 29 11.43 -8.30 -1.17
C ALA A 29 12.54 -7.25 -1.35
N PRO A 30 12.90 -6.49 -0.30
CA PRO A 30 14.02 -5.54 -0.36
C PRO A 30 15.34 -6.28 -0.13
N ASP A 31 15.78 -7.07 -1.10
CA ASP A 31 16.93 -7.97 -1.00
C ASP A 31 18.14 -7.56 -1.86
N GLY A 32 18.06 -6.41 -2.53
CA GLY A 32 19.11 -5.90 -3.42
C GLY A 32 19.13 -6.61 -4.78
N ARG A 33 18.03 -7.27 -5.18
CA ARG A 33 17.88 -7.94 -6.47
C ARG A 33 16.74 -7.27 -7.23
N TYR A 34 16.95 -7.07 -8.52
CA TYR A 34 16.12 -6.13 -9.28
C TYR A 34 15.33 -6.83 -10.37
N ALA A 35 14.05 -6.48 -10.46
CA ALA A 35 13.37 -6.55 -11.75
C ALA A 35 13.89 -5.40 -12.62
N THR A 36 14.19 -5.69 -13.89
CA THR A 36 14.78 -4.68 -14.79
C THR A 36 13.95 -4.49 -16.05
N ASN A 37 13.97 -3.26 -16.56
CA ASN A 37 13.36 -2.90 -17.83
C ASN A 37 14.32 -2.01 -18.62
N SER A 38 14.80 -2.52 -19.76
CA SER A 38 15.65 -1.74 -20.66
C SER A 38 14.79 -1.04 -21.71
N PHE A 39 14.74 0.28 -21.64
CA PHE A 39 13.94 1.14 -22.49
C PHE A 39 14.70 1.52 -23.77
N SER A 40 14.05 1.36 -24.92
CA SER A 40 14.38 2.10 -26.13
C SER A 40 13.70 3.48 -26.12
N THR A 41 13.99 4.33 -27.10
CA THR A 41 13.42 5.68 -27.22
C THR A 41 11.88 5.70 -27.13
N SER A 42 11.34 6.56 -26.26
CA SER A 42 9.90 6.85 -26.13
C SER A 42 8.99 5.65 -25.88
N VAL A 43 9.47 4.62 -25.18
CA VAL A 43 8.67 3.43 -24.81
C VAL A 43 8.27 3.47 -23.33
N SER A 44 7.06 3.00 -23.02
CA SER A 44 6.64 2.71 -21.65
C SER A 44 6.79 1.23 -21.32
N SER A 45 7.04 0.92 -20.06
CA SER A 45 7.10 -0.45 -19.57
C SER A 45 5.71 -1.10 -19.65
N GLN A 46 5.66 -2.42 -19.64
CA GLN A 46 4.49 -3.13 -19.12
C GLN A 46 4.29 -2.73 -17.66
N ARG A 47 3.06 -2.90 -17.17
CA ARG A 47 2.77 -2.64 -15.76
C ARG A 47 3.34 -3.76 -14.91
N ILE A 48 4.01 -3.40 -13.81
CA ILE A 48 4.25 -4.32 -12.70
C ILE A 48 2.95 -4.36 -11.90
N LYS A 49 2.28 -5.50 -11.85
CA LYS A 49 1.14 -5.74 -10.97
C LYS A 49 1.59 -6.59 -9.79
N VAL A 50 1.51 -6.04 -8.58
CA VAL A 50 1.82 -6.76 -7.33
C VAL A 50 0.55 -7.00 -6.52
N SER A 51 0.48 -8.13 -5.83
CA SER A 51 -0.63 -8.47 -4.94
C SER A 51 -0.19 -9.45 -3.85
N GLY A 52 -1.12 -9.81 -2.95
CA GLY A 52 -0.84 -10.79 -1.89
C GLY A 52 -0.08 -10.17 -0.73
N PHE A 53 -0.40 -8.93 -0.35
CA PHE A 53 0.24 -8.21 0.75
C PHE A 53 -0.12 -8.76 2.15
N GLY A 54 -1.06 -9.71 2.27
CA GLY A 54 -1.35 -10.37 3.55
C GLY A 54 -1.87 -9.45 4.66
N PHE A 55 -2.57 -8.37 4.31
CA PHE A 55 -3.24 -7.53 5.29
C PHE A 55 -4.34 -8.30 6.01
N ASN A 56 -4.51 -8.01 7.30
CA ASN A 56 -5.53 -8.62 8.14
C ASN A 56 -6.08 -7.59 9.14
N LEU A 57 -6.67 -6.52 8.61
CA LEU A 57 -7.30 -5.47 9.40
C LEU A 57 -8.55 -6.01 10.13
N PRO A 58 -8.85 -5.53 11.35
CA PRO A 58 -10.11 -5.83 12.03
C PRO A 58 -11.33 -5.47 11.16
N SER A 59 -12.36 -6.31 11.15
CA SER A 59 -13.52 -6.13 10.26
C SER A 59 -14.33 -4.85 10.53
N ASP A 60 -14.22 -4.31 11.74
CA ASP A 60 -14.84 -3.05 12.17
C ASP A 60 -13.94 -1.83 11.96
N ALA A 61 -12.71 -2.01 11.47
CA ALA A 61 -11.80 -0.92 11.18
C ALA A 61 -12.31 -0.03 10.03
N THR A 62 -11.95 1.24 10.10
CA THR A 62 -12.13 2.20 9.00
C THR A 62 -10.75 2.53 8.43
N VAL A 63 -10.55 2.26 7.13
CA VAL A 63 -9.32 2.63 6.42
C VAL A 63 -9.27 4.15 6.27
N THR A 64 -8.18 4.76 6.70
CA THR A 64 -7.98 6.22 6.65
C THR A 64 -6.98 6.65 5.60
N GLY A 65 -6.09 5.73 5.17
CA GLY A 65 -5.10 6.04 4.15
C GLY A 65 -4.27 4.84 3.72
N MET A 66 -3.62 4.95 2.57
CA MET A 66 -2.76 3.93 1.99
C MET A 66 -1.48 4.57 1.48
N GLU A 67 -0.34 3.91 1.69
CA GLU A 67 0.97 4.41 1.34
C GLU A 67 1.81 3.32 0.68
N LEU A 68 2.25 3.57 -0.54
CA LEU A 68 3.06 2.66 -1.33
C LEU A 68 4.51 3.16 -1.34
N ILE A 69 5.45 2.28 -1.08
CA ILE A 69 6.88 2.53 -1.24
C ILE A 69 7.41 1.70 -2.40
N ILE A 70 8.21 2.31 -3.26
CA ILE A 70 8.90 1.64 -4.35
C ILE A 70 10.37 1.96 -4.20
N ARG A 71 11.20 0.93 -4.02
CA ARG A 71 12.66 1.09 -4.08
C ARG A 71 13.12 0.84 -5.50
N ALA A 72 13.68 1.86 -6.12
CA ALA A 72 14.11 1.80 -7.50
C ALA A 72 15.30 2.72 -7.78
N LYS A 73 15.92 2.47 -8.92
CA LYS A 73 16.92 3.34 -9.54
C LYS A 73 16.87 3.22 -11.05
N GLU A 74 17.49 4.17 -11.72
CA GLU A 74 17.83 4.08 -13.12
C GLU A 74 19.33 3.89 -13.34
N GLY A 75 19.68 3.44 -14.55
CA GLY A 75 21.05 3.46 -15.04
C GLY A 75 21.44 4.84 -15.57
N THR A 76 22.39 4.86 -16.50
CA THR A 76 22.77 6.08 -17.21
C THR A 76 22.09 6.09 -18.58
N GLY A 77 21.42 7.19 -18.91
CA GLY A 77 20.71 7.34 -20.18
C GLY A 77 19.65 8.43 -20.13
N ASP A 78 18.64 8.32 -20.99
CA ASP A 78 17.47 9.20 -20.94
C ASP A 78 16.70 8.98 -19.61
N PRO A 79 16.19 10.04 -18.96
CA PRO A 79 15.54 9.91 -17.67
C PRO A 79 14.29 9.02 -17.71
N VAL A 80 14.19 8.14 -16.73
CA VAL A 80 13.03 7.29 -16.48
C VAL A 80 12.20 7.90 -15.37
N ALA A 81 10.90 8.00 -15.57
CA ALA A 81 9.97 8.50 -14.57
C ALA A 81 8.83 7.50 -14.33
N PHE A 82 8.20 7.62 -13.15
CA PHE A 82 6.92 6.97 -12.92
C PHE A 82 5.88 7.61 -13.83
N SER A 83 5.37 6.82 -14.77
CA SER A 83 4.19 7.24 -15.50
C SER A 83 2.97 6.93 -14.65
N GLU A 84 2.76 5.73 -14.14
CA GLU A 84 1.53 5.36 -13.42
C GLU A 84 1.86 4.68 -12.11
N VAL A 85 1.24 5.10 -11.02
CA VAL A 85 1.19 4.38 -9.75
C VAL A 85 -0.25 4.38 -9.27
N GLN A 86 -0.82 3.20 -9.02
CA GLN A 86 -2.22 3.04 -8.60
C GLN A 86 -2.38 1.85 -7.64
N ILE A 87 -3.34 1.95 -6.72
CA ILE A 87 -3.76 0.84 -5.87
C ILE A 87 -4.80 0.00 -6.63
N THR A 88 -4.67 -1.31 -6.55
CA THR A 88 -5.65 -2.27 -7.07
C THR A 88 -6.62 -2.64 -5.96
N LEU A 89 -7.90 -2.39 -6.20
CA LEU A 89 -9.02 -2.54 -5.27
C LEU A 89 -10.03 -3.57 -5.80
N ARG A 90 -11.10 -3.84 -5.02
CA ARG A 90 -12.28 -4.61 -5.42
C ARG A 90 -11.94 -5.93 -6.10
N SER A 91 -11.22 -6.77 -5.37
CA SER A 91 -10.78 -8.09 -5.83
C SER A 91 -9.98 -8.07 -7.15
N GLY A 92 -9.17 -7.04 -7.39
CA GLY A 92 -8.30 -6.99 -8.56
C GLY A 92 -8.91 -6.33 -9.80
N VAL A 93 -10.17 -5.90 -9.73
CA VAL A 93 -10.97 -5.43 -10.88
C VAL A 93 -10.85 -3.92 -11.08
N GLN A 94 -10.90 -3.15 -10.00
CA GLN A 94 -10.82 -1.69 -10.05
C GLN A 94 -9.44 -1.20 -9.61
N THR A 95 -9.08 -0.02 -10.10
CA THR A 95 -7.92 0.72 -9.61
C THR A 95 -8.30 2.11 -9.18
N SER A 96 -7.61 2.59 -8.15
CA SER A 96 -7.72 3.95 -7.60
C SER A 96 -7.33 5.03 -8.62
N SER A 97 -7.38 6.31 -8.22
CA SER A 97 -6.72 7.39 -8.96
C SER A 97 -5.22 7.15 -9.08
N ARG A 98 -4.64 7.70 -10.16
CA ARG A 98 -3.22 7.61 -10.50
C ARG A 98 -2.44 8.68 -9.77
N HIS A 99 -1.37 8.25 -9.12
CA HIS A 99 -0.26 9.13 -8.77
C HIS A 99 0.83 9.01 -9.82
N ASN A 100 1.44 10.15 -10.15
CA ASN A 100 2.58 10.26 -11.04
C ASN A 100 3.41 11.50 -10.69
N ASP A 101 3.31 11.93 -9.44
CA ASP A 101 3.85 13.21 -8.96
C ASP A 101 5.35 13.13 -8.65
N TYR A 102 5.91 11.92 -8.66
CA TYR A 102 7.35 11.74 -8.60
C TYR A 102 7.97 11.99 -9.96
N GLY A 103 9.03 12.78 -9.95
CA GLY A 103 9.85 13.06 -11.13
C GLY A 103 10.67 11.85 -11.57
N GLU A 104 11.83 12.15 -12.11
CA GLU A 104 12.77 11.16 -12.64
C GLU A 104 13.37 10.30 -11.52
N LEU A 105 13.72 9.06 -11.85
CA LEU A 105 14.43 8.17 -10.94
C LEU A 105 15.85 8.69 -10.70
N ALA A 106 16.32 8.55 -9.48
CA ALA A 106 17.73 8.68 -9.14
C ALA A 106 18.55 7.52 -9.71
N THR A 107 19.83 7.78 -9.94
CA THR A 107 20.84 6.77 -10.36
C THR A 107 21.33 5.88 -9.22
N VAL A 108 20.85 6.13 -8.00
CA VAL A 108 21.12 5.33 -6.79
C VAL A 108 19.80 4.82 -6.22
N ASP A 109 19.85 3.70 -5.48
CA ASP A 109 18.65 3.14 -4.87
C ASP A 109 17.98 4.14 -3.95
N THR A 110 16.75 4.48 -4.29
CA THR A 110 15.94 5.49 -3.61
C THR A 110 14.56 4.91 -3.34
N ASP A 111 14.03 5.24 -2.16
CA ASP A 111 12.67 4.92 -1.78
C ASP A 111 11.73 6.05 -2.24
N TYR A 112 10.83 5.74 -3.16
CA TYR A 112 9.78 6.64 -3.64
C TYR A 112 8.47 6.31 -2.94
N VAL A 113 7.89 7.27 -2.22
CA VAL A 113 6.74 7.06 -1.33
C VAL A 113 5.52 7.82 -1.84
N PHE A 114 4.45 7.10 -2.16
CA PHE A 114 3.20 7.62 -2.69
C PHE A 114 2.07 7.43 -1.68
N GLY A 115 1.17 8.41 -1.56
CA GLY A 115 0.06 8.38 -0.63
C GLY A 115 0.46 8.72 0.81
N GLY A 116 -0.28 8.21 1.79
CA GLY A 116 -0.07 8.52 3.19
C GLY A 116 -1.27 8.24 4.10
N PRO A 117 -1.21 8.65 5.37
CA PRO A 117 -2.22 8.32 6.40
C PRO A 117 -3.63 8.88 6.19
N GLY A 118 -3.79 9.86 5.28
CA GLY A 118 -5.07 10.45 4.90
C GLY A 118 -5.40 10.30 3.40
N ASP A 119 -4.56 9.57 2.65
CA ASP A 119 -4.72 9.43 1.21
C ASP A 119 -5.41 8.10 0.87
N LEU A 120 -6.65 8.18 0.41
CA LEU A 120 -7.42 7.03 -0.09
C LEU A 120 -7.27 6.85 -1.60
N TRP A 121 -6.30 7.51 -2.22
CA TRP A 121 -5.99 7.43 -3.64
C TRP A 121 -7.19 7.83 -4.51
N GLY A 122 -7.88 8.90 -4.10
CA GLY A 122 -9.06 9.45 -4.77
C GLY A 122 -10.36 8.66 -4.56
N GLU A 123 -10.35 7.56 -3.81
CA GLU A 123 -11.57 6.88 -3.41
C GLU A 123 -12.24 7.58 -2.23
N THR A 124 -13.58 7.64 -2.23
CA THR A 124 -14.35 8.19 -1.10
C THR A 124 -14.25 7.29 0.14
N SER A 125 -14.13 5.98 -0.05
CA SER A 125 -13.92 5.00 1.01
C SER A 125 -13.29 3.73 0.46
N VAL A 126 -12.54 3.02 1.30
CA VAL A 126 -11.96 1.71 1.01
C VAL A 126 -12.44 0.73 2.06
N SER A 127 -13.02 -0.40 1.63
CA SER A 127 -13.52 -1.40 2.56
C SER A 127 -12.39 -2.27 3.13
N VAL A 128 -12.53 -2.71 4.37
CA VAL A 128 -11.59 -3.67 4.99
C VAL A 128 -11.57 -4.98 4.20
N THR A 129 -12.71 -5.41 3.67
CA THR A 129 -12.80 -6.61 2.82
C THR A 129 -11.95 -6.50 1.57
N ASP A 130 -11.88 -5.32 0.95
CA ASP A 130 -11.02 -5.10 -0.20
C ASP A 130 -9.55 -5.17 0.20
N VAL A 131 -9.15 -4.54 1.31
CA VAL A 131 -7.75 -4.54 1.79
C VAL A 131 -7.26 -5.93 2.18
N ASN A 132 -8.09 -6.70 2.88
CA ASN A 132 -7.75 -8.06 3.32
C ASN A 132 -7.83 -9.09 2.17
N ASN A 133 -8.29 -8.70 0.98
CA ASN A 133 -8.34 -9.59 -0.17
C ASN A 133 -6.93 -9.91 -0.69
N SER A 134 -6.66 -11.17 -1.04
CA SER A 134 -5.36 -11.59 -1.58
C SER A 134 -4.99 -10.91 -2.91
N THR A 135 -5.98 -10.40 -3.64
CA THR A 135 -5.77 -9.67 -4.90
C THR A 135 -5.64 -8.15 -4.70
N PHE A 136 -5.80 -7.64 -3.47
CA PHE A 136 -5.43 -6.28 -3.12
C PHE A 136 -3.96 -6.06 -3.43
N GLY A 137 -3.67 -4.94 -4.06
CA GLY A 137 -2.43 -4.82 -4.82
C GLY A 137 -2.07 -3.40 -5.21
N ALA A 138 -1.04 -3.29 -6.03
CA ALA A 138 -0.66 -2.06 -6.70
C ALA A 138 -0.27 -2.36 -8.15
N ARG A 139 -0.40 -1.35 -9.01
CA ARG A 139 0.11 -1.37 -10.38
C ARG A 139 1.00 -0.17 -10.63
N ILE A 140 2.15 -0.43 -11.25
CA ILE A 140 3.17 0.58 -11.52
C ILE A 140 3.57 0.52 -12.97
N ARG A 141 3.77 1.68 -13.61
CA ARG A 141 4.29 1.81 -14.95
C ARG A 141 5.34 2.90 -15.01
N MET A 142 6.44 2.63 -15.70
CA MET A 142 7.51 3.60 -15.94
C MET A 142 7.60 3.94 -17.42
N THR A 143 8.12 5.12 -17.72
CA THR A 143 8.37 5.59 -19.08
C THR A 143 9.70 6.28 -19.15
N VAL A 144 10.37 6.17 -20.30
CA VAL A 144 11.54 6.99 -20.59
C VAL A 144 11.11 8.25 -21.35
N ASN A 145 11.60 9.41 -20.94
CA ASN A 145 11.34 10.69 -21.58
C ASN A 145 12.63 11.21 -22.21
N GLY A 146 12.96 10.74 -23.40
CA GLY A 146 14.13 11.24 -24.12
C GLY A 146 14.25 10.73 -25.55
N SER A 147 15.18 11.34 -26.28
CA SER A 147 15.36 11.16 -27.73
C SER A 147 16.60 10.35 -28.10
N VAL A 148 17.48 10.05 -27.12
CA VAL A 148 18.77 9.38 -27.36
C VAL A 148 18.61 7.86 -27.23
N GLY A 149 17.69 7.41 -26.38
CA GLY A 149 17.39 6.02 -26.09
C GLY A 149 18.41 5.38 -25.16
N GLY A 150 18.02 4.25 -24.56
CA GLY A 150 18.91 3.43 -23.76
C GLY A 150 19.05 3.93 -22.32
N ASN A 151 18.08 3.57 -21.48
CA ASN A 151 18.25 3.56 -20.03
C ASN A 151 17.61 2.27 -19.48
N THR A 152 18.06 1.82 -18.31
CA THR A 152 17.49 0.67 -17.61
C THR A 152 16.92 1.11 -16.27
N ALA A 153 15.63 0.89 -16.07
CA ALA A 153 15.07 0.99 -14.73
C ALA A 153 15.25 -0.33 -13.99
N SER A 154 15.57 -0.22 -12.71
CA SER A 154 15.74 -1.34 -11.79
C SER A 154 14.84 -1.12 -10.59
N VAL A 155 13.95 -2.07 -10.31
CA VAL A 155 13.05 -2.04 -9.14
C VAL A 155 13.45 -3.18 -8.22
N ASP A 156 13.89 -2.82 -7.02
CA ASP A 156 14.26 -3.78 -5.95
C ASP A 156 13.01 -4.28 -5.25
N TRP A 157 12.13 -3.36 -4.84
CA TRP A 157 11.05 -3.71 -3.93
C TRP A 157 9.84 -2.79 -4.05
N ILE A 158 8.66 -3.36 -3.84
CA ILE A 158 7.41 -2.63 -3.69
C ILE A 158 6.77 -3.04 -2.37
N GLY A 159 6.56 -2.09 -1.46
CA GLY A 159 5.90 -2.30 -0.18
C GLY A 159 4.61 -1.50 -0.06
N LEU A 160 3.63 -2.01 0.68
CA LEU A 160 2.37 -1.30 0.94
C LEU A 160 2.11 -1.20 2.44
N ARG A 161 1.64 -0.04 2.88
CA ARG A 161 1.16 0.23 4.24
C ARG A 161 -0.27 0.74 4.18
N VAL A 162 -1.08 0.27 5.12
CA VAL A 162 -2.48 0.71 5.30
C VAL A 162 -2.65 1.31 6.68
N TYR A 163 -3.26 2.50 6.73
CA TYR A 163 -3.62 3.23 7.93
C TYR A 163 -5.11 3.06 8.21
N TYR A 164 -5.46 2.82 9.47
CA TYR A 164 -6.84 2.59 9.88
C TYR A 164 -7.12 3.05 11.32
N VAL A 165 -8.40 3.17 11.64
CA VAL A 165 -8.90 3.36 13.00
C VAL A 165 -9.88 2.25 13.34
N THR A 166 -9.81 1.72 14.55
CA THR A 166 -10.85 0.85 15.09
C THR A 166 -11.82 1.69 15.93
N PRO A 167 -13.12 1.36 15.95
CA PRO A 167 -14.03 1.90 16.94
C PRO A 167 -13.41 1.66 18.33
N GLY A 168 -13.28 2.72 19.12
CA GLY A 168 -12.83 2.56 20.50
C GLY A 168 -13.75 1.58 21.21
N THR A 169 -13.20 0.68 22.03
CA THR A 169 -14.03 -0.07 22.96
C THR A 169 -14.61 0.94 23.94
N THR A 170 -15.89 1.31 23.76
CA THR A 170 -16.56 2.15 24.75
C THR A 170 -16.68 1.32 26.01
N VAL A 171 -15.80 1.53 26.99
CA VAL A 171 -16.03 1.02 28.34
C VAL A 171 -17.28 1.74 28.82
N LYS A 172 -18.39 1.01 28.93
CA LYS A 172 -19.54 1.53 29.68
C LYS A 172 -19.07 1.67 31.12
N HIS A 173 -18.73 2.88 31.53
CA HIS A 173 -18.61 3.21 32.94
C HIS A 173 -20.01 3.08 33.51
N VAL A 174 -20.28 1.97 34.19
CA VAL A 174 -21.49 1.79 34.95
C VAL A 174 -21.34 2.63 36.22
N THR A 175 -21.78 3.89 36.16
CA THR A 175 -21.83 4.75 37.34
C THR A 175 -23.12 4.46 38.09
N GLY A 176 -23.08 3.51 39.03
CA GLY A 176 -24.16 3.25 39.97
C GLY A 176 -23.84 3.83 41.35
N ALA A 177 -24.68 4.74 41.85
CA ALA A 177 -24.58 5.19 43.24
C ALA A 177 -25.10 4.08 44.17
N VAL A 178 -24.20 3.45 44.92
CA VAL A 178 -24.56 2.44 45.92
C VAL A 178 -24.79 3.14 47.25
N LYS A 179 -26.04 3.20 47.71
CA LYS A 179 -26.32 3.61 49.11
C LYS A 179 -25.90 2.47 50.04
N ALA A 180 -24.98 2.75 50.96
CA ALA A 180 -24.64 1.89 52.08
C ALA A 180 -25.11 2.55 53.37
N ASN A 181 -25.78 1.78 54.23
CA ASN A 181 -26.18 2.26 55.55
C ASN A 181 -24.97 2.25 56.50
N PRO A 182 -24.88 3.21 57.43
CA PRO A 182 -23.81 3.22 58.44
C PRO A 182 -23.74 1.88 59.18
N GLY A 183 -22.52 1.32 59.30
CA GLY A 183 -22.27 0.07 60.02
C GLY A 183 -22.56 -1.23 59.25
N ARG A 184 -22.87 -1.18 57.95
CA ARG A 184 -23.04 -2.39 57.11
C ARG A 184 -22.14 -2.39 55.88
N SER A 185 -21.56 -3.54 55.58
CA SER A 185 -20.86 -3.81 54.31
C SER A 185 -21.84 -4.35 53.26
N ARG A 186 -21.77 -3.82 52.03
CA ARG A 186 -22.50 -4.33 50.86
C ARG A 186 -21.51 -4.69 49.75
N PHE A 187 -21.59 -5.92 49.26
CA PHE A 187 -20.91 -6.33 48.04
C PHE A 187 -21.85 -6.11 46.86
N VAL A 188 -21.38 -5.44 45.81
CA VAL A 188 -22.14 -5.27 44.56
C VAL A 188 -21.52 -6.17 43.51
N ARG A 189 -22.33 -7.09 42.99
CA ARG A 189 -21.93 -7.94 41.87
C ARG A 189 -22.18 -7.18 40.58
N LEU A 190 -21.19 -7.11 39.70
CA LEU A 190 -21.35 -6.46 38.40
C LEU A 190 -22.48 -7.07 37.56
N SER A 191 -22.83 -8.34 37.79
CA SER A 191 -23.93 -9.03 37.10
C SER A 191 -25.33 -8.55 37.48
N GLU A 192 -25.49 -7.76 38.55
CA GLU A 192 -26.79 -7.22 39.00
C GLU A 192 -27.06 -5.80 38.45
N VAL A 193 -26.14 -5.25 37.65
CA VAL A 193 -26.26 -3.92 37.03
C VAL A 193 -26.50 -4.05 35.51
N PHE A 194 -26.86 -5.24 35.04
CA PHE A 194 -27.26 -5.57 33.68
C PHE A 194 -28.67 -6.19 33.66
#